data_AF-A0A7V6T9I0-F1
#
_entry.id   AF-A0A7V6T9I0-F1
#
_cell.length_a   1.000
_cell.length_b   1.000
_cell.length_c   1.000
_cell.angle_alpha   90.00
_cell.angle_beta   90.00
_cell.angle_gamma   90.00
#
_symmetry.space_group_name_H-M   'P 1'
#
loop_
_entity.id
_entity.type
_entity.pdbx_description
1 polymer ?
#
loop_
_entity_poly.entity_id
_entity_poly.type
_entity_poly.pdbx_seq_one_letter_code
_entity_poly.pdbx_strand_id
1 'polypeptide(L)'
;MVMSMIIPVSIVAVIALVAALVISAKSEYNEGGEDVIKNAYIYLVLFATLMMVIGGSVSVFMAVADIVAPTPYYQTFEDYKRFEMERKTSLEPDQEPVKLTEEELREKYDAMVRSENERQILRAKNNLIKSFGWIIIPLPVFIYFQKNLVKKVV
;
A
#
# COMPACT_ATOMS: atom_id res chain seq x y z
N MET A 1 -12.74 30.12 -6.02
CA MET A 1 -11.51 30.95 -6.08
C MET A 1 -10.57 30.67 -4.89
N VAL A 2 -11.06 30.64 -3.65
CA VAL A 2 -10.24 30.37 -2.44
C VAL A 2 -9.53 29.01 -2.47
N MET A 3 -10.21 27.92 -2.86
CA MET A 3 -9.56 26.59 -2.97
C MET A 3 -8.44 26.52 -4.03
N SER A 4 -8.50 27.33 -5.08
CA SER A 4 -7.46 27.38 -6.11
C SER A 4 -6.17 28.07 -5.63
N MET A 5 -6.24 28.88 -4.57
CA MET A 5 -5.08 29.55 -3.98
C MET A 5 -4.40 28.73 -2.87
N ILE A 6 -5.05 27.69 -2.35
CA ILE A 6 -4.48 26.83 -1.29
C ILE A 6 -3.24 26.11 -1.80
N ILE A 7 -3.26 25.61 -3.03
CA ILE A 7 -2.15 24.87 -3.65
C ILE A 7 -0.89 25.75 -3.83
N PRO A 8 -0.94 26.93 -4.45
CA PRO A 8 0.24 27.78 -4.58
C PRO A 8 0.72 28.34 -3.22
N VAL A 9 -0.18 28.67 -2.30
CA VAL A 9 0.19 29.19 -0.97
C VAL A 9 0.88 28.11 -0.12
N SER A 10 0.40 26.87 -0.18
CA SER A 10 1.04 25.74 0.53
C SER A 10 2.42 25.42 -0.04
N ILE A 11 2.61 25.51 -1.36
CA ILE A 11 3.93 25.35 -2.00
C ILE A 11 4.90 26.45 -1.53
N VAL A 12 4.46 27.72 -1.53
CA VAL A 12 5.29 28.84 -1.07
C VAL A 12 5.63 28.71 0.41
N ALA A 13 4.68 28.29 1.25
CA ALA A 13 4.92 28.05 2.67
C ALA A 13 5.94 26.93 2.91
N VAL A 14 5.87 25.82 2.15
CA VAL A 14 6.85 24.73 2.22
C VAL A 14 8.23 25.20 1.78
N ILE A 15 8.33 25.97 0.69
CA ILE A 15 9.61 26.52 0.22
C ILE A 15 10.21 27.47 1.25
N ALA A 16 9.41 28.36 1.84
CA ALA A 16 9.85 29.28 2.88
C ALA A 16 10.35 28.53 4.13
N LEU A 17 9.66 27.46 4.53
CA LEU A 17 10.05 26.62 5.66
C LEU A 17 11.36 25.87 5.39
N VAL A 18 11.52 25.30 4.19
CA VAL A 18 12.79 24.66 3.77
C VAL A 18 13.93 25.68 3.74
N ALA A 19 13.71 26.88 3.20
CA ALA A 19 14.72 27.93 3.17
C ALA A 19 15.12 28.38 4.59
N ALA A 20 14.17 28.56 5.50
CA ALA A 20 14.43 28.90 6.89
C ALA A 20 15.26 27.82 7.60
N LEU A 21 14.94 26.54 7.39
CA LEU A 21 15.70 25.41 7.94
C LEU A 21 17.14 25.38 7.42
N VAL A 22 17.35 25.64 6.12
CA VAL A 22 18.69 25.67 5.51
C VAL A 22 19.52 26.84 6.02
N ILE A 23 18.91 28.02 6.20
CA ILE A 23 19.61 29.21 6.74
C ILE A 23 19.98 28.99 8.20
N SER A 24 19.07 28.43 9.00
CA SER A 24 19.32 28.09 10.40
C SER A 24 20.41 27.02 10.55
N ALA A 25 20.46 26.05 9.64
CA ALA A 25 21.52 25.03 9.64
C ALA A 25 22.90 25.60 9.23
N LYS A 26 22.93 26.69 8.45
CA LYS A 26 24.20 27.35 8.07
C LYS A 26 24.81 28.19 9.19
N SER A 27 24.03 28.72 10.13
CA SER A 27 24.56 29.56 11.21
C SER A 27 25.30 28.78 12.32
N GLU A 28 25.10 27.46 12.41
CA GLU A 28 25.76 26.58 13.39
C GLU A 28 27.13 26.02 12.94
N TYR A 29 27.64 26.43 11.77
CA TYR A 29 28.89 25.92 11.19
C TYR A 29 30.19 26.39 11.89
N ASN A 30 30.13 26.77 13.17
CA ASN A 30 31.32 27.05 13.98
C ASN A 30 31.58 25.85 14.91
N GLU A 31 32.64 25.09 14.61
CA GLU A 31 33.29 24.07 15.45
C GLU A 31 32.34 23.13 16.24
N GLY A 32 31.71 22.21 15.51
CA GLY A 32 30.79 21.20 16.07
C GLY A 32 29.68 20.79 15.09
N GLY A 33 29.40 21.63 14.10
CA GLY A 33 28.34 21.43 13.11
C GLY A 33 28.49 20.17 12.24
N GLU A 34 29.71 19.76 11.90
CA GLU A 34 29.92 18.56 11.05
C GLU A 34 29.45 17.27 11.75
N ASP A 35 29.71 17.15 13.06
CA ASP A 35 29.24 16.00 13.85
C ASP A 35 27.72 16.00 14.02
N VAL A 36 27.12 17.19 14.20
CA VAL A 36 25.65 17.35 14.28
C VAL A 36 25.00 16.95 12.96
N ILE A 37 25.54 17.41 11.82
CA ILE A 37 25.01 17.09 10.48
C ILE A 37 25.15 15.59 10.19
N LYS A 38 26.29 14.98 10.54
CA LYS A 38 26.51 13.54 10.38
C LYS A 38 25.54 12.72 11.23
N ASN A 39 25.32 13.13 12.48
CA ASN A 39 24.36 12.46 13.36
C ASN A 39 22.92 12.61 12.83
N ALA A 40 22.53 13.82 12.38
CA ALA A 40 21.22 14.05 11.78
C ALA A 40 20.98 13.17 10.55
N TYR A 41 21.98 13.03 9.68
CA TYR A 41 21.93 12.12 8.53
C TYR A 41 21.72 10.66 8.97
N ILE A 42 22.50 10.17 9.94
CA ILE A 42 22.37 8.80 10.45
C ILE A 42 20.96 8.57 11.02
N TYR A 43 20.44 9.49 11.82
CA TYR A 43 19.09 9.39 12.39
C TYR A 43 18.00 9.42 11.31
N LEU A 44 18.15 10.24 10.26
CA LEU A 44 17.21 10.24 9.12
C LEU A 44 17.19 8.91 8.38
N VAL A 45 18.36 8.32 8.12
CA VAL A 45 18.46 7.00 7.47
C VAL A 45 17.84 5.92 8.35
N LEU A 46 18.15 5.91 9.66
CA LEU A 46 17.57 4.98 10.62
C LEU A 46 16.06 5.14 10.72
N PHE A 47 15.55 6.37 10.71
CA PHE A 47 14.12 6.66 10.73
C PHE A 47 13.43 6.14 9.46
N ALA A 48 13.97 6.43 8.28
CA ALA A 48 13.40 5.97 7.01
C ALA A 48 13.36 4.44 6.90
N THR A 49 14.45 3.78 7.29
CA THR A 49 14.55 2.32 7.28
C THR A 49 13.63 1.68 8.32
N LEU A 50 13.50 2.28 9.52
CA LEU A 50 12.53 1.85 10.53
C LEU A 50 11.09 1.95 10.02
N MET A 51 10.73 3.07 9.39
CA MET A 51 9.40 3.27 8.82
C MET A 51 9.09 2.25 7.72
N MET A 52 10.07 1.91 6.86
CA MET A 52 9.89 0.83 5.86
C MET A 52 9.64 -0.53 6.53
N VAL A 53 10.41 -0.88 7.56
CA VAL A 53 10.26 -2.16 8.27
C VAL A 53 8.89 -2.26 8.96
N ILE A 54 8.44 -1.18 9.60
CA ILE A 54 7.11 -1.12 10.23
C ILE A 54 6.02 -1.29 9.16
N GLY A 55 6.09 -0.53 8.06
CA GLY A 55 5.13 -0.63 6.96
C GLY A 55 5.09 -2.02 6.32
N GLY A 56 6.26 -2.64 6.11
CA GLY A 56 6.38 -4.01 5.63
C GLY A 56 5.76 -5.03 6.60
N SER A 57 6.00 -4.88 7.89
CA SER A 57 5.49 -5.80 8.93
C SER A 57 3.96 -5.78 9.03
N VAL A 58 3.35 -4.60 9.02
CA VAL A 58 1.88 -4.46 8.97
C VAL A 58 1.32 -5.10 7.69
N SER A 59 1.98 -4.86 6.55
CA SER A 59 1.56 -5.42 5.27
C SER A 59 1.66 -6.95 5.22
N VAL A 60 2.67 -7.55 5.86
CA VAL A 60 2.79 -9.01 6.03
C VAL A 60 1.58 -9.54 6.79
N PHE A 61 1.22 -8.91 7.91
CA PHE A 61 0.08 -9.35 8.72
C PHE A 61 -1.24 -9.27 7.94
N MET A 62 -1.47 -8.18 7.22
CA MET A 62 -2.63 -8.02 6.35
C MET A 62 -2.68 -9.10 5.26
N ALA A 63 -1.56 -9.34 4.57
CA ALA A 63 -1.50 -10.36 3.52
C ALA A 63 -1.75 -11.77 4.06
N VAL A 64 -1.26 -12.10 5.26
CA VAL A 64 -1.57 -13.39 5.91
C VAL A 64 -3.06 -13.48 6.27
N ALA A 65 -3.64 -12.40 6.80
CA ALA A 65 -5.08 -12.36 7.08
C ALA A 65 -5.91 -12.58 5.81
N ASP A 66 -5.57 -11.92 4.70
CA ASP A 66 -6.26 -12.06 3.42
C ASP A 66 -6.10 -13.46 2.78
N ILE A 67 -5.03 -14.20 3.12
CA ILE A 67 -4.86 -15.60 2.69
C ILE A 67 -5.75 -16.54 3.51
N VAL A 68 -5.83 -16.32 4.82
CA VAL A 68 -6.58 -17.20 5.75
C VAL A 68 -8.08 -16.93 5.70
N ALA A 69 -8.45 -15.65 5.60
CA ALA A 69 -9.83 -15.17 5.60
C ALA A 69 -9.99 -14.13 4.46
N PRO A 70 -10.03 -14.58 3.19
CA PRO A 70 -10.25 -13.68 2.06
C PRO A 70 -11.60 -12.97 2.20
N THR A 71 -11.68 -11.74 1.70
CA THR A 71 -12.92 -10.95 1.80
C THR A 71 -14.07 -11.67 1.08
N PRO A 72 -15.26 -11.80 1.70
CA PRO A 72 -16.38 -12.51 1.10
C PRO A 72 -16.83 -11.84 -0.20
N TYR A 73 -17.26 -12.66 -1.17
CA TYR A 73 -17.90 -12.14 -2.38
C TYR A 73 -19.26 -11.52 -2.04
N TYR A 74 -19.48 -10.26 -2.43
CA TYR A 74 -20.62 -9.46 -1.98
C TYR A 74 -21.92 -9.72 -2.74
N GLN A 75 -21.86 -10.27 -3.95
CA GLN A 75 -23.04 -10.49 -4.79
C GLN A 75 -23.70 -11.82 -4.41
N THR A 76 -25.01 -11.80 -4.15
CA THR A 76 -25.77 -13.03 -3.90
C THR A 76 -26.12 -13.75 -5.21
N PHE A 77 -26.47 -15.03 -5.12
CA PHE A 77 -26.93 -15.78 -6.30
C PHE A 77 -28.16 -15.14 -6.96
N GLU A 78 -29.10 -14.60 -6.16
CA GLU A 78 -30.29 -13.94 -6.69
C GLU A 78 -29.96 -12.66 -7.45
N ASP A 79 -29.01 -11.87 -6.93
CA ASP A 79 -28.53 -10.67 -7.62
C ASP A 79 -27.81 -11.05 -8.93
N TYR A 80 -27.01 -12.12 -8.91
CA TYR A 80 -26.34 -12.64 -10.10
C TYR A 80 -27.33 -13.11 -11.16
N LYS A 81 -28.34 -13.88 -10.76
CA LYS A 81 -29.41 -14.38 -11.62
C LYS A 81 -30.18 -13.24 -12.26
N ARG A 82 -30.55 -12.22 -11.48
CA ARG A 82 -31.25 -11.04 -11.97
C ARG A 82 -30.41 -10.26 -12.98
N PHE A 83 -29.12 -10.04 -12.68
CA PHE A 83 -28.21 -9.32 -13.56
C PHE A 83 -27.98 -10.05 -14.88
N GLU A 84 -27.84 -11.38 -14.86
CA GLU A 84 -27.66 -12.19 -16.06
C GLU A 84 -28.91 -12.19 -16.95
N MET A 85 -30.11 -12.18 -16.35
CA MET A 85 -31.37 -12.02 -17.09
C MET A 85 -31.47 -10.63 -17.74
N GLU A 86 -31.20 -9.55 -16.99
CA GLU A 86 -31.23 -8.17 -17.50
C GLU A 86 -30.19 -7.95 -18.62
N ARG A 87 -29.00 -8.55 -18.50
CA ARG A 87 -27.94 -8.51 -19.51
C ARG A 87 -28.34 -9.21 -20.81
N LYS A 88 -28.96 -10.39 -20.73
CA LYS A 88 -29.46 -11.12 -21.91
C LYS A 88 -30.57 -10.36 -22.63
N THR A 89 -31.51 -9.77 -21.89
CA THR A 89 -32.60 -8.97 -22.47
C THR A 89 -32.10 -7.71 -23.19
N SER A 90 -30.96 -7.16 -22.77
CA SER A 90 -30.41 -5.92 -23.35
C SER A 90 -29.56 -6.15 -24.62
N LEU A 91 -28.99 -7.35 -24.79
CA LEU A 91 -28.03 -7.65 -25.88
C LEU A 91 -28.68 -8.41 -27.05
N GLU A 92 -29.72 -9.20 -26.81
CA GLU A 92 -30.32 -10.08 -27.83
C GLU A 92 -31.87 -10.02 -27.76
N PRO A 93 -32.50 -8.92 -28.21
CA PRO A 93 -33.95 -8.75 -28.13
C PRO A 93 -34.77 -9.69 -29.03
N ASP A 94 -34.14 -10.29 -30.06
CA ASP A 94 -34.81 -11.11 -31.10
C ASP A 94 -34.41 -12.61 -31.10
N GLN A 95 -33.60 -13.08 -30.15
CA GLN A 95 -33.27 -14.52 -30.04
C GLN A 95 -34.03 -15.16 -28.88
N GLU A 96 -34.58 -16.37 -29.09
CA GLU A 96 -35.16 -17.15 -28.00
C GLU A 96 -34.09 -17.34 -26.91
N PRO A 97 -34.36 -16.92 -25.67
CA PRO A 97 -33.36 -16.98 -24.63
C PRO A 97 -33.00 -18.44 -24.42
N VAL A 98 -31.73 -18.80 -24.66
CA VAL A 98 -31.16 -20.04 -24.11
C VAL A 98 -31.28 -19.90 -22.59
N LYS A 99 -32.39 -20.42 -22.06
CA LYS A 99 -32.66 -20.54 -20.64
C LYS A 99 -31.70 -21.58 -20.13
N LEU A 100 -30.53 -21.11 -19.71
CA LEU A 100 -29.66 -21.87 -18.82
C LEU A 100 -30.55 -22.38 -17.68
N THR A 101 -30.45 -23.66 -17.40
CA THR A 101 -31.13 -24.25 -16.26
C THR A 101 -30.65 -23.57 -14.98
N GLU A 102 -31.46 -23.59 -13.94
CA GLU A 102 -31.08 -22.99 -12.66
C GLU A 102 -29.81 -23.63 -12.07
N GLU A 103 -29.60 -24.92 -12.38
CA GLU A 103 -28.39 -25.67 -12.04
C GLU A 103 -27.16 -25.12 -12.77
N GLU A 104 -27.22 -24.90 -14.09
CA GLU A 104 -26.11 -24.31 -14.86
C GLU A 104 -25.79 -22.86 -14.43
N LEU A 105 -26.81 -22.09 -14.07
CA LEU A 105 -26.64 -20.73 -13.54
C LEU A 105 -25.93 -20.73 -12.18
N ARG A 106 -26.31 -21.66 -11.30
CA ARG A 106 -25.67 -21.84 -9.99
C ARG A 106 -24.23 -22.31 -10.14
N GLU A 107 -23.97 -23.26 -11.03
CA GLU A 107 -22.61 -23.73 -11.30
C GLU A 107 -21.69 -22.60 -11.78
N LYS A 108 -22.18 -21.74 -12.70
CA LYS A 108 -21.45 -20.55 -13.16
C LYS A 108 -21.18 -19.56 -12.04
N TYR A 109 -22.16 -19.30 -11.19
CA TYR A 109 -21.98 -18.45 -10.01
C TYR A 109 -20.94 -19.03 -9.05
N ASP A 110 -21.03 -20.32 -8.70
CA ASP A 110 -20.09 -20.96 -7.78
C ASP A 110 -18.66 -21.01 -8.36
N ALA A 111 -18.52 -21.21 -9.68
CA ALA A 111 -17.24 -21.10 -10.37
C ALA A 111 -16.68 -19.67 -10.30
N MET A 112 -17.53 -18.66 -10.50
CA MET A 112 -17.14 -17.25 -10.39
C MET A 112 -16.66 -16.90 -8.97
N VAL A 113 -17.45 -17.23 -7.95
CA VAL A 113 -17.10 -16.98 -6.54
C VAL A 113 -15.79 -17.67 -6.17
N ARG A 114 -15.60 -18.93 -6.59
CA ARG A 114 -14.33 -19.64 -6.40
C ARG A 114 -13.17 -18.93 -7.08
N SER A 115 -13.33 -18.54 -8.34
CA SER A 115 -12.26 -17.86 -9.09
C SER A 115 -11.85 -16.52 -8.46
N GLU A 116 -12.81 -15.77 -7.90
CA GLU A 116 -12.51 -14.51 -7.24
C GLU A 116 -11.81 -14.71 -5.91
N ASN A 117 -12.24 -15.68 -5.11
CA ASN A 117 -11.53 -16.07 -3.89
C ASN A 117 -10.08 -16.49 -4.19
N GLU A 118 -9.88 -17.32 -5.22
CA GLU A 118 -8.54 -17.74 -5.65
C GLU A 118 -7.69 -16.55 -6.09
N ARG A 119 -8.24 -15.61 -6.88
CA ARG A 119 -7.54 -14.39 -7.28
C ARG A 119 -7.14 -13.55 -6.08
N GLN A 120 -8.02 -13.40 -5.08
CA GLN A 120 -7.70 -12.66 -3.86
C GLN A 120 -6.54 -13.32 -3.09
N ILE A 121 -6.59 -14.63 -2.92
CA ILE A 121 -5.52 -15.40 -2.26
C ILE A 121 -4.19 -15.26 -3.02
N LEU A 122 -4.21 -15.35 -4.35
CA LEU A 122 -3.00 -15.20 -5.18
C LEU A 122 -2.42 -13.78 -5.08
N ARG A 123 -3.27 -12.75 -5.06
CA ARG A 123 -2.84 -11.37 -4.83
C ARG A 123 -2.23 -11.19 -3.44
N ALA A 124 -2.86 -11.75 -2.42
CA ALA A 124 -2.37 -11.70 -1.05
C ALA A 124 -1.00 -12.40 -0.91
N LYS A 125 -0.82 -13.57 -1.56
CA LYS A 125 0.49 -14.25 -1.64
C LYS A 125 1.57 -13.39 -2.31
N ASN A 126 1.24 -12.72 -3.41
CA ASN A 126 2.18 -11.81 -4.07
C ASN A 126 2.53 -10.60 -3.18
N ASN A 127 1.53 -10.03 -2.51
CA ASN A 127 1.74 -8.93 -1.57
C ASN A 127 2.63 -9.37 -0.40
N LEU A 128 2.42 -10.56 0.15
CA LEU A 128 3.25 -11.13 1.22
C LEU A 128 4.73 -11.15 0.84
N ILE A 129 5.07 -11.64 -0.36
CA ILE A 129 6.44 -11.68 -0.87
C ILE A 129 7.01 -10.26 -1.00
N LYS A 130 6.23 -9.33 -1.56
CA LYS A 130 6.65 -7.93 -1.69
C LYS A 130 6.88 -7.28 -0.33
N SER A 131 6.03 -7.54 0.66
CA SER A 131 6.16 -7.00 2.01
C SER A 131 7.42 -7.49 2.72
N PHE A 132 7.85 -8.73 2.48
CA PHE A 132 9.17 -9.17 2.93
C PHE A 132 10.32 -8.38 2.29
N GLY A 133 10.20 -7.98 1.02
CA GLY A 133 11.15 -7.07 0.38
C GLY A 133 11.29 -5.74 1.14
N TRP A 134 10.17 -5.16 1.58
CA TRP A 134 10.15 -3.93 2.40
C TRP A 134 10.78 -4.09 3.78
N ILE A 135 10.94 -5.31 4.29
CA ILE A 135 11.60 -5.59 5.57
C ILE A 135 13.08 -5.92 5.34
N ILE A 136 13.37 -6.85 4.43
CA ILE A 136 14.70 -7.43 4.24
C ILE A 136 15.67 -6.42 3.62
N ILE A 137 15.22 -5.59 2.67
CA ILE A 137 16.10 -4.61 2.00
C ILE A 137 16.63 -3.53 2.95
N PRO A 138 15.80 -2.85 3.78
CA PRO A 138 16.30 -1.82 4.69
C PRO A 138 17.04 -2.38 5.92
N LEU A 139 16.84 -3.64 6.28
CA LEU A 139 17.39 -4.22 7.52
C LEU A 139 18.94 -4.20 7.58
N PRO A 140 19.70 -4.59 6.53
CA PRO A 140 21.16 -4.46 6.53
C PRO A 140 21.63 -3.03 6.70
N VAL A 141 20.95 -2.07 6.06
CA VAL A 141 21.25 -0.63 6.18
C VAL A 141 21.02 -0.17 7.61
N PHE A 142 19.86 -0.51 8.20
CA PHE A 142 19.52 -0.20 9.58
C PHE A 142 20.57 -0.75 10.55
N ILE A 143 20.93 -2.03 10.44
CA ILE A 143 21.93 -2.67 11.29
C ILE A 143 23.29 -1.99 11.17
N TYR A 144 23.73 -1.65 9.95
CA TYR A 144 25.01 -0.97 9.73
C TYR A 144 25.06 0.39 10.43
N PHE A 145 24.06 1.23 10.20
CA PHE A 145 23.99 2.57 10.79
C PHE A 145 23.77 2.54 12.32
N GLN A 146 23.00 1.58 12.82
CA GLN A 146 22.80 1.38 14.27
C GLN A 146 24.12 1.00 14.96
N LYS A 147 24.89 0.05 14.39
CA LYS A 147 26.18 -0.36 14.95
C LYS A 147 27.19 0.79 14.98
N ASN A 148 27.20 1.62 13.94
CA ASN A 148 28.09 2.78 13.87
C ASN A 148 27.71 3.88 14.88
N LEU A 149 26.41 4.01 15.19
CA LEU A 149 25.94 4.94 16.22
C LEU A 149 26.33 4.47 17.62
N VAL A 150 26.12 3.19 17.96
CA VAL A 150 26.47 2.64 19.28
C VAL A 150 27.98 2.73 19.56
N LYS A 151 28.83 2.48 18.57
CA LYS A 151 30.30 2.63 18.69
C LYS A 151 30.76 4.08 18.94
N LYS A 152 29.93 5.08 18.68
CA LYS A 152 30.26 6.50 18.91
C LYS A 152 29.85 6.95 20.33
N VAL A 153 28.98 6.19 20.99
CA VAL A 153 28.41 6.51 22.32
C VAL A 153 29.14 5.76 23.45
N VAL A 154 29.80 4.63 23.13
CA VAL A 154 30.68 3.85 24.03
C VAL A 154 32.13 4.24 23.78
#